data_AF-A0A9X2M6A8-F1
#
_entry.id   AF-A0A9X2M6A8-F1
#
_cell.length_a   1.000
_cell.length_b   1.000
_cell.length_c   1.000
_cell.angle_alpha   90.00
_cell.angle_beta   90.00
_cell.angle_gamma   90.00
#
_symmetry.space_group_name_H-M   'P 1'
#
loop_
_entity.id
_entity.type
_entity.pdbx_description
1 polymer ?
#
loop_
_entity_poly.entity_id
_entity_poly.type
_entity_poly.pdbx_seq_one_letter_code
_entity_poly.pdbx_strand_id
1 'polypeptide(L)'
;MSESLASSAVARPLWRNRDFMLLWSGQVVSTVGMRVTTLAYPLLVLALTGSPFQAGLVGFAQTLPFLVLYLPAGALVDRWDRRHVMLAADGVRAVLLGLVVLALAVDRLSVAALLAVVFVDGACFVFFQLAESAALPHIVPRHQLPTAVAQNQARELGADLAGRPLGGALFAAGHILPFVADLLSYVLGFLAMLFVRPGLQNRSDVDHRRRGLLADISEGLVWLWHQRLMRALVALTGAVNLVLSALTLVMIVRAQELGASPSLIGVMPALPGGTAIAGAFAAPWLHRRLRPRTVVIGSLWL
;
A
#
# COMPACT_ATOMS: atom_id res chain seq x y z
N MET A 1 3.20 -35.91 35.26
CA MET A 1 2.83 -36.18 33.85
C MET A 1 1.34 -35.89 33.63
N SER A 2 0.83 -34.74 34.11
CA SER A 2 -0.60 -34.40 34.11
C SER A 2 -0.92 -32.91 33.93
N GLU A 3 0.07 -32.04 33.70
CA GLU A 3 -0.15 -30.59 33.50
C GLU A 3 -0.14 -30.15 32.03
N SER A 4 0.04 -31.08 31.07
CA SER A 4 0.21 -30.73 29.65
C SER A 4 -1.09 -30.49 28.87
N LEU A 5 -2.27 -30.46 29.50
CA LEU A 5 -3.56 -30.37 28.80
C LEU A 5 -4.40 -29.13 29.14
N ALA A 6 -3.83 -28.15 29.84
CA ALA A 6 -4.52 -26.90 30.12
C ALA A 6 -4.38 -25.90 28.96
N SER A 7 -5.45 -25.82 28.17
CA SER A 7 -5.81 -24.69 27.30
C SER A 7 -5.07 -24.58 25.96
N SER A 8 -5.42 -25.48 25.04
CA SER A 8 -5.61 -25.09 23.64
C SER A 8 -6.79 -24.11 23.56
N ALA A 9 -6.62 -22.89 24.08
CA ALA A 9 -7.55 -21.81 23.85
C ALA A 9 -7.67 -21.66 22.33
N VAL A 10 -8.79 -22.10 21.77
CA VAL A 10 -9.12 -21.93 20.36
C VAL A 10 -8.87 -20.47 20.04
N ALA A 11 -7.80 -20.21 19.30
CA ALA A 11 -7.36 -18.86 19.04
C ALA A 11 -8.54 -18.12 18.42
N ARG A 12 -8.93 -17.00 19.02
CA ARG A 12 -10.09 -16.24 18.52
C ARG A 12 -9.83 -15.91 17.04
N PRO A 13 -10.78 -16.18 16.16
CA PRO A 13 -10.62 -15.88 14.74
C PRO A 13 -10.38 -14.38 14.55
N LEU A 14 -9.63 -13.99 13.52
CA LEU A 14 -9.23 -12.59 13.27
C LEU A 14 -10.41 -11.61 13.24
N TRP A 15 -11.58 -12.04 12.73
CA TRP A 15 -12.79 -11.20 12.72
C TRP A 15 -13.35 -10.87 14.12
N ARG A 16 -12.92 -11.57 15.17
CA ARG A 16 -13.23 -11.26 16.58
C ARG A 16 -12.15 -10.41 17.26
N ASN A 17 -11.04 -10.11 16.58
CA ASN A 17 -10.05 -9.16 17.07
C ASN A 17 -10.49 -7.75 16.71
N ARG A 18 -11.04 -7.03 17.70
CA ARG A 18 -11.57 -5.68 17.52
C ARG A 18 -10.54 -4.70 16.96
N ASP A 19 -9.32 -4.72 17.48
CA ASP A 19 -8.29 -3.75 17.07
C ASP A 19 -7.83 -4.01 15.63
N PHE A 20 -7.68 -5.28 15.26
CA PHE A 20 -7.43 -5.68 13.88
C PHE A 20 -8.58 -5.28 12.95
N MET A 21 -9.84 -5.55 13.33
CA MET A 21 -10.99 -5.22 12.48
C MET A 21 -11.21 -3.72 12.34
N LEU A 22 -10.96 -2.92 13.38
CA LEU A 22 -11.03 -1.45 13.30
C LEU A 22 -9.97 -0.92 12.35
N LEU A 23 -8.71 -1.36 12.50
CA LEU A 23 -7.62 -0.99 11.59
C LEU A 23 -7.94 -1.43 10.16
N TRP A 24 -8.25 -2.71 9.98
CA TRP A 24 -8.46 -3.32 8.66
C TRP A 24 -9.63 -2.70 7.92
N SER A 25 -10.79 -2.51 8.57
CA SER A 25 -11.97 -1.91 7.92
C SER A 25 -11.76 -0.43 7.55
N GLY A 26 -11.14 0.36 8.42
CA GLY A 26 -10.76 1.74 8.10
C GLY A 26 -9.81 1.81 6.91
N GLN A 27 -8.86 0.88 6.86
CA GLN A 27 -7.89 0.79 5.76
C GLN A 27 -8.46 0.23 4.46
N VAL A 28 -9.53 -0.56 4.49
CA VAL A 28 -10.23 -0.94 3.25
C VAL A 28 -10.77 0.31 2.57
N VAL A 29 -11.46 1.16 3.32
CA VAL A 29 -12.07 2.39 2.79
C VAL A 29 -10.97 3.36 2.33
N SER A 30 -9.96 3.61 3.17
CA SER A 30 -8.83 4.50 2.85
C SER A 30 -8.08 4.07 1.58
N THR A 31 -7.79 2.77 1.42
CA THR A 31 -7.08 2.30 0.22
C THR A 31 -7.95 2.35 -1.03
N VAL A 32 -9.25 2.06 -0.93
CA VAL A 32 -10.16 2.25 -2.08
C VAL A 32 -10.18 3.72 -2.51
N GLY A 33 -10.33 4.65 -1.57
CA GLY A 33 -10.26 6.10 -1.82
C GLY A 33 -8.94 6.50 -2.48
N MET A 34 -7.82 6.00 -1.98
CA MET A 34 -6.51 6.30 -2.57
C MET A 34 -6.41 5.80 -4.01
N ARG A 35 -6.91 4.58 -4.30
CA ARG A 35 -6.91 4.06 -5.68
C ARG A 35 -7.82 4.87 -6.61
N VAL A 36 -8.88 5.49 -6.09
CA VAL A 36 -9.75 6.43 -6.81
C VAL A 36 -8.94 7.68 -7.20
N THR A 37 -8.17 8.27 -6.28
CA THR A 37 -7.40 9.50 -6.55
C THR A 37 -6.11 9.29 -7.33
N THR A 38 -5.45 8.13 -7.21
CA THR A 38 -4.28 7.78 -8.05
C THR A 38 -4.57 7.94 -9.54
N LEU A 39 -5.77 7.57 -9.98
CA LEU A 39 -6.19 7.77 -11.37
C LEU A 39 -6.67 9.22 -11.62
N ALA A 40 -7.36 9.82 -10.66
CA ALA A 40 -7.94 11.15 -10.81
C ALA A 40 -6.88 12.27 -10.93
N TYR A 41 -5.73 12.15 -10.26
CA TYR A 41 -4.68 13.18 -10.29
C TYR A 41 -4.14 13.46 -11.71
N PRO A 42 -3.63 12.47 -12.47
CA PRO A 42 -3.21 12.70 -13.86
C PRO A 42 -4.35 13.17 -14.77
N LEU A 43 -5.56 12.61 -14.60
CA LEU A 43 -6.73 13.00 -15.40
C LEU A 43 -7.14 14.44 -15.16
N LEU A 44 -7.09 14.92 -13.91
CA LEU A 44 -7.39 16.29 -13.56
C LEU A 44 -6.41 17.25 -14.23
N VAL A 45 -5.11 16.97 -14.19
CA VAL A 45 -4.11 17.81 -14.87
C VAL A 45 -4.33 17.82 -16.37
N LEU A 46 -4.57 16.65 -16.97
CA LEU A 46 -4.85 16.56 -18.39
C LEU A 46 -6.09 17.36 -18.77
N ALA A 47 -7.15 17.32 -17.97
CA ALA A 47 -8.37 18.09 -18.18
C ALA A 47 -8.15 19.61 -18.02
N LEU A 48 -7.31 20.03 -17.07
CA LEU A 48 -7.04 21.46 -16.80
C LEU A 48 -6.05 22.08 -17.78
N THR A 49 -5.06 21.31 -18.28
CA THR A 49 -3.94 21.88 -19.05
C THR A 49 -3.80 21.33 -20.47
N GLY A 50 -4.47 20.22 -20.78
CA GLY A 50 -4.32 19.53 -22.06
C GLY A 50 -2.94 18.91 -22.29
N SER A 51 -2.06 18.89 -21.28
CA SER A 51 -0.67 18.44 -21.42
C SER A 51 -0.45 17.04 -20.85
N PRO A 52 -0.23 16.01 -21.69
CA PRO A 52 0.12 14.65 -21.23
C PRO A 52 1.43 14.62 -20.44
N PHE A 53 2.38 15.52 -20.75
CA PHE A 53 3.64 15.62 -20.03
C PHE A 53 3.42 16.05 -18.57
N GLN A 54 2.59 17.06 -18.31
CA GLN A 54 2.29 17.51 -16.95
C GLN A 54 1.49 16.46 -16.17
N ALA A 55 0.56 15.76 -16.82
CA ALA A 55 -0.18 14.65 -16.22
C ALA A 55 0.78 13.51 -15.81
N GLY A 56 1.74 13.17 -16.69
CA GLY A 56 2.80 12.20 -16.38
C GLY A 56 3.70 12.65 -15.23
N LEU A 57 4.04 13.95 -15.15
CA LEU A 57 4.84 14.51 -14.07
C LEU A 57 4.14 14.38 -12.71
N VAL A 58 2.81 14.57 -12.65
CA VAL A 58 2.04 14.35 -11.42
C VAL A 58 2.00 12.88 -11.02
N GLY A 59 1.81 11.97 -11.99
CA GLY A 59 1.91 10.52 -11.72
C GLY A 59 3.30 10.12 -11.20
N PHE A 60 4.36 10.71 -11.75
CA PHE A 60 5.72 10.51 -11.26
C PHE A 60 5.91 11.07 -9.84
N ALA A 61 5.43 12.29 -9.56
CA ALA A 61 5.52 12.90 -8.24
C ALA A 61 4.81 12.06 -7.15
N GLN A 62 3.73 11.36 -7.50
CA GLN A 62 3.05 10.42 -6.60
C GLN A 62 3.89 9.21 -6.21
N THR A 63 4.69 8.71 -7.15
CA THR A 63 5.46 7.47 -6.99
C THR A 63 6.88 7.72 -6.48
N LEU A 64 7.40 8.93 -6.66
CA LEU A 64 8.73 9.34 -6.21
C LEU A 64 9.00 9.09 -4.72
N PRO A 65 8.07 9.32 -3.77
CA PRO A 65 8.28 9.02 -2.36
C PRO A 65 8.62 7.56 -2.08
N PHE A 66 8.09 6.60 -2.84
CA PHE A 66 8.43 5.19 -2.68
C PHE A 66 9.90 4.92 -3.00
N LEU A 67 10.48 5.67 -3.93
CA LEU A 67 11.89 5.50 -4.31
C LEU A 67 12.83 6.11 -3.27
N VAL A 68 12.50 7.32 -2.79
CA VAL A 68 13.46 8.13 -2.00
C VAL A 68 13.22 8.04 -0.49
N LEU A 69 11.97 7.76 -0.05
CA LEU A 69 11.61 7.78 1.37
C LEU A 69 11.46 6.40 2.00
N TYR A 70 11.35 5.31 1.25
CA TYR A 70 11.05 4.00 1.83
C TYR A 70 12.08 3.54 2.88
N LEU A 71 13.37 3.72 2.58
CA LEU A 71 14.47 3.38 3.50
C LEU A 71 14.53 4.30 4.74
N PRO A 72 14.57 5.64 4.62
CA PRO A 72 14.58 6.52 5.79
C PRO A 72 13.27 6.45 6.58
N ALA A 73 12.12 6.28 5.92
CA ALA A 73 10.83 6.11 6.58
C ALA A 73 10.82 4.83 7.43
N GLY A 74 11.40 3.73 6.95
CA GLY A 74 11.51 2.49 7.74
C GLY A 74 12.28 2.71 9.05
N ALA A 75 13.47 3.32 8.97
CA ALA A 75 14.28 3.61 10.13
C ALA A 75 13.60 4.59 11.12
N LEU A 76 12.80 5.53 10.62
CA LEU A 76 12.04 6.46 11.46
C LEU A 76 10.82 5.79 12.11
N VAL A 77 10.08 4.97 11.37
CA VAL A 77 8.92 4.21 11.86
C VAL A 77 9.32 3.24 12.97
N ASP A 78 10.52 2.67 12.90
CA ASP A 78 11.04 1.80 13.96
C ASP A 78 11.24 2.55 15.29
N ARG A 79 11.51 3.86 15.23
CA ARG A 79 11.75 4.72 16.41
C ARG A 79 10.47 5.37 16.95
N TRP A 80 9.51 5.64 16.07
CA TRP A 80 8.28 6.34 16.41
C TRP A 80 7.18 5.38 16.87
N ASP A 81 6.19 5.93 17.57
CA ASP A 81 4.97 5.18 17.85
C ASP A 81 4.17 5.05 16.56
N ARG A 82 4.00 3.81 16.10
CA ARG A 82 3.34 3.50 14.82
C ARG A 82 1.90 4.02 14.77
N ARG A 83 1.19 4.07 15.89
CA ARG A 83 -0.16 4.65 15.95
C ARG A 83 -0.15 6.14 15.63
N HIS A 84 0.81 6.87 16.19
CA HIS A 84 0.93 8.31 15.92
C HIS A 84 1.35 8.59 14.49
N VAL A 85 2.24 7.76 13.91
CA VAL A 85 2.62 7.87 12.49
C VAL A 85 1.41 7.66 11.58
N MET A 86 0.61 6.61 11.83
CA MET A 86 -0.60 6.33 11.06
C MET A 86 -1.64 7.45 11.18
N LEU A 87 -1.89 7.95 12.40
CA LEU A 87 -2.81 9.08 12.61
C LEU A 87 -2.32 10.37 11.92
N ALA A 88 -1.03 10.68 12.03
CA ALA A 88 -0.47 11.86 11.37
C ALA A 88 -0.56 11.75 9.85
N ALA A 89 -0.27 10.56 9.29
CA ALA A 89 -0.39 10.32 7.86
C ALA A 89 -1.84 10.51 7.36
N ASP A 90 -2.82 9.84 7.95
CA ASP A 90 -4.22 10.00 7.53
C ASP A 90 -4.74 11.44 7.76
N GLY A 91 -4.34 12.08 8.86
CA GLY A 91 -4.72 13.46 9.15
C GLY A 91 -4.15 14.46 8.14
N VAL A 92 -2.86 14.35 7.79
CA VAL A 92 -2.22 15.20 6.78
C VAL A 92 -2.86 14.98 5.41
N ARG A 93 -3.11 13.73 5.02
CA ARG A 93 -3.75 13.40 3.74
C ARG A 93 -5.16 13.96 3.65
N ALA A 94 -5.96 13.84 4.73
CA ALA A 94 -7.28 14.47 4.80
C ALA A 94 -7.20 16.00 4.64
N VAL A 95 -6.26 16.67 5.32
CA VAL A 95 -6.10 18.12 5.15
C VAL A 95 -5.69 18.48 3.73
N LEU A 96 -4.73 17.77 3.14
CA LEU A 96 -4.27 18.02 1.77
C LEU A 96 -5.39 17.84 0.74
N LEU A 97 -6.16 16.76 0.82
CA LEU A 97 -7.29 16.52 -0.06
C LEU A 97 -8.40 17.54 0.16
N GLY A 98 -8.64 17.96 1.40
CA GLY A 98 -9.54 19.08 1.73
C GLY A 98 -9.12 20.37 1.03
N LEU A 99 -7.81 20.68 1.01
CA LEU A 99 -7.27 21.83 0.30
C LEU A 99 -7.43 21.71 -1.22
N VAL A 100 -7.24 20.51 -1.80
CA VAL A 100 -7.48 20.27 -3.24
C VAL A 100 -8.96 20.47 -3.59
N VAL A 101 -9.87 19.89 -2.80
CA VAL A 101 -11.32 20.06 -2.97
C VAL A 101 -11.71 21.54 -2.90
N LEU A 102 -11.19 22.27 -1.91
CA LEU A 102 -11.45 23.71 -1.78
C LEU A 102 -10.88 24.49 -2.98
N ALA A 103 -9.65 24.22 -3.39
CA ALA A 103 -9.00 24.89 -4.52
C ALA A 103 -9.71 24.62 -5.86
N LEU A 104 -10.28 23.42 -6.03
CA LEU A 104 -11.13 23.08 -7.17
C LEU A 104 -12.46 23.84 -7.12
N ALA A 105 -13.08 23.95 -5.95
CA ALA A 105 -14.36 24.65 -5.79
C ALA A 105 -14.27 26.16 -6.10
N VAL A 106 -13.08 26.76 -6.01
CA VAL A 106 -12.84 28.18 -6.33
C VAL A 106 -12.03 28.39 -7.62
N ASP A 107 -11.83 27.34 -8.42
CA ASP A 107 -11.07 27.36 -9.68
C ASP A 107 -9.65 27.96 -9.57
N ARG A 108 -8.97 27.73 -8.44
CA ARG A 108 -7.62 28.27 -8.15
C ARG A 108 -6.55 27.19 -8.02
N LEU A 109 -6.83 25.97 -8.46
CA LEU A 109 -5.88 24.87 -8.37
C LEU A 109 -4.76 25.04 -9.41
N SER A 110 -3.51 25.13 -8.95
CA SER A 110 -2.34 25.14 -9.82
C SER A 110 -1.69 23.76 -9.90
N VAL A 111 -1.07 23.46 -11.04
CA VAL A 111 -0.31 22.21 -11.24
C VAL A 111 0.83 22.08 -10.23
N ALA A 112 1.49 23.19 -9.89
CA ALA A 112 2.56 23.22 -8.89
C ALA A 112 2.06 22.85 -7.49
N ALA A 113 0.90 23.38 -7.09
CA ALA A 113 0.27 22.99 -5.82
C ALA A 113 -0.11 21.51 -5.83
N LEU A 114 -0.64 21.01 -6.95
CA LEU A 114 -0.99 19.60 -7.07
C LEU A 114 0.24 18.70 -6.96
N LEU A 115 1.35 19.02 -7.64
CA LEU A 115 2.61 18.27 -7.52
C LEU A 115 3.08 18.15 -6.06
N ALA A 116 3.01 19.25 -5.30
CA ALA A 116 3.35 19.22 -3.87
C ALA A 116 2.39 18.33 -3.08
N VAL A 117 1.07 18.45 -3.33
CA VAL A 117 0.06 17.61 -2.66
C VAL A 117 0.32 16.13 -2.94
N VAL A 118 0.48 15.73 -4.20
CA VAL A 118 0.60 14.32 -4.56
C VAL A 118 1.92 13.72 -4.04
N PHE A 119 3.00 14.52 -4.00
CA PHE A 119 4.25 14.10 -3.37
C PHE A 119 4.11 13.87 -1.86
N VAL A 120 3.46 14.79 -1.14
CA VAL A 120 3.26 14.65 0.31
C VAL A 120 2.28 13.52 0.61
N ASP A 121 1.22 13.37 -0.17
CA ASP A 121 0.29 12.23 -0.06
C ASP A 121 1.01 10.89 -0.23
N GLY A 122 1.85 10.76 -1.27
CA GLY A 122 2.69 9.58 -1.49
C GLY A 122 3.69 9.34 -0.35
N ALA A 123 4.27 10.40 0.23
CA ALA A 123 5.14 10.29 1.39
C ALA A 123 4.37 9.76 2.61
N CYS A 124 3.23 10.37 2.94
CA CYS A 124 2.36 9.91 4.03
C CYS A 124 1.95 8.45 3.84
N PHE A 125 1.65 8.03 2.61
CA PHE A 125 1.35 6.63 2.31
C PHE A 125 2.51 5.68 2.62
N VAL A 126 3.74 6.03 2.25
CA VAL A 126 4.93 5.22 2.57
C VAL A 126 5.10 5.06 4.09
N PHE A 127 5.02 6.17 4.84
CA PHE A 127 5.09 6.13 6.31
C PHE A 127 3.96 5.29 6.91
N PHE A 128 2.74 5.44 6.39
CA PHE A 128 1.58 4.68 6.83
C PHE A 128 1.79 3.18 6.63
N GLN A 129 2.14 2.74 5.42
CA GLN A 129 2.29 1.30 5.13
C GLN A 129 3.38 0.64 5.97
N LEU A 130 4.51 1.33 6.17
CA LEU A 130 5.59 0.84 7.01
C LEU A 130 5.15 0.74 8.49
N ALA A 131 4.43 1.75 8.98
CA ALA A 131 3.88 1.75 10.33
C ALA A 131 2.82 0.67 10.54
N GLU A 132 1.92 0.45 9.57
CA GLU A 132 0.91 -0.62 9.60
C GLU A 132 1.58 -2.00 9.65
N SER A 133 2.57 -2.23 8.78
CA SER A 133 3.33 -3.48 8.71
C SER A 133 4.09 -3.76 10.02
N ALA A 134 4.71 -2.75 10.61
CA ALA A 134 5.42 -2.86 11.88
C ALA A 134 4.47 -2.99 13.10
N ALA A 135 3.26 -2.44 13.01
CA ALA A 135 2.22 -2.56 14.03
C ALA A 135 1.57 -3.95 14.04
N LEU A 136 1.47 -4.62 12.89
CA LEU A 136 0.72 -5.87 12.75
C LEU A 136 1.12 -6.97 13.76
N PRO A 137 2.41 -7.25 14.01
CA PRO A 137 2.85 -8.22 15.04
C PRO A 137 2.43 -7.89 16.47
N HIS A 138 2.05 -6.64 16.75
CA HIS A 138 1.57 -6.20 18.06
C HIS A 138 0.04 -6.29 18.18
N ILE A 139 -0.67 -6.36 17.05
CA ILE A 139 -2.13 -6.41 17.00
C ILE A 139 -2.64 -7.85 16.90
N VAL A 140 -1.93 -8.72 16.17
CA VAL A 140 -2.33 -10.12 15.95
C VAL A 140 -1.33 -11.11 16.54
N PRO A 141 -1.80 -12.25 17.09
CA PRO A 141 -0.92 -13.32 17.54
C PRO A 141 0.00 -13.85 16.43
N ARG A 142 1.23 -14.24 16.76
CA ARG A 142 2.24 -14.71 15.77
C ARG A 142 1.75 -15.81 14.82
N HIS A 143 0.93 -16.73 15.31
CA HIS A 143 0.39 -17.83 14.49
C HIS A 143 -0.68 -17.37 13.48
N GLN A 144 -1.26 -16.17 13.65
CA GLN A 144 -2.23 -15.57 12.73
C GLN A 144 -1.60 -14.54 11.79
N LEU A 145 -0.31 -14.22 11.94
CA LEU A 145 0.38 -13.23 11.11
C LEU A 145 0.29 -13.54 9.61
N PRO A 146 0.52 -14.79 9.14
CA PRO A 146 0.38 -15.09 7.72
C PRO A 146 -1.03 -14.82 7.19
N THR A 147 -2.05 -15.10 7.99
CA THR A 147 -3.46 -14.85 7.63
C THR A 147 -3.76 -13.35 7.61
N ALA A 148 -3.26 -12.59 8.57
CA ALA A 148 -3.46 -11.15 8.61
C ALA A 148 -2.74 -10.44 7.44
N VAL A 149 -1.52 -10.86 7.11
CA VAL A 149 -0.79 -10.38 5.91
C VAL A 149 -1.56 -10.72 4.63
N ALA A 150 -2.09 -11.94 4.51
CA ALA A 150 -2.91 -12.32 3.37
C ALA A 150 -4.19 -11.46 3.25
N GLN A 151 -4.84 -11.10 4.37
CA GLN A 151 -6.00 -10.21 4.36
C GLN A 151 -5.63 -8.77 3.97
N ASN A 152 -4.46 -8.27 4.39
CA ASN A 152 -3.96 -6.97 3.92
C ASN A 152 -3.65 -6.99 2.42
N GLN A 153 -3.07 -8.07 1.91
CA GLN A 153 -2.82 -8.22 0.47
C GLN A 153 -4.12 -8.30 -0.33
N ALA A 154 -5.13 -9.04 0.17
CA ALA A 154 -6.45 -9.13 -0.44
C ALA A 154 -7.16 -7.76 -0.45
N ARG A 155 -7.01 -6.98 0.62
CA ARG A 155 -7.49 -5.59 0.70
C ARG A 155 -6.88 -4.72 -0.39
N GLU A 156 -5.56 -4.74 -0.56
CA GLU A 156 -4.88 -3.97 -1.62
C GLU A 156 -5.35 -4.36 -3.03
N LEU A 157 -5.43 -5.66 -3.31
CA LEU A 157 -5.92 -6.16 -4.61
C LEU A 157 -7.38 -5.79 -4.85
N GLY A 158 -8.23 -5.94 -3.84
CA GLY A 158 -9.65 -5.57 -3.91
C GLY A 158 -9.83 -4.07 -4.13
N ALA A 159 -9.01 -3.25 -3.48
CA ALA A 159 -9.02 -1.81 -3.66
C ALA A 159 -8.53 -1.39 -5.04
N ASP A 160 -7.53 -2.06 -5.61
CA ASP A 160 -7.10 -1.81 -6.99
C ASP A 160 -8.21 -2.14 -8.00
N LEU A 161 -8.90 -3.27 -7.79
CA LEU A 161 -9.99 -3.71 -8.66
C LEU A 161 -11.21 -2.78 -8.61
N ALA A 162 -11.60 -2.34 -7.41
CA ALA A 162 -12.78 -1.50 -7.23
C ALA A 162 -12.46 0.00 -7.44
N GLY A 163 -11.36 0.47 -6.88
CA GLY A 163 -11.03 1.89 -6.77
C GLY A 163 -10.69 2.56 -8.09
N ARG A 164 -9.92 1.91 -8.99
CA ARG A 164 -9.56 2.54 -10.27
C ARG A 164 -10.78 2.76 -11.18
N PRO A 165 -11.68 1.78 -11.41
CA PRO A 165 -12.91 2.03 -12.16
C PRO A 165 -13.83 3.06 -11.50
N LEU A 166 -13.96 3.01 -10.16
CA LEU A 166 -14.68 4.03 -9.39
C LEU A 166 -14.10 5.42 -9.61
N GLY A 167 -12.77 5.55 -9.65
CA GLY A 167 -12.06 6.80 -9.95
C GLY A 167 -12.44 7.37 -11.30
N GLY A 168 -12.42 6.55 -12.35
CA GLY A 168 -12.84 6.98 -13.69
C GLY A 168 -14.31 7.39 -13.74
N ALA A 169 -15.20 6.61 -13.12
CA ALA A 169 -16.64 6.90 -13.09
C ALA A 169 -16.97 8.18 -12.30
N LEU A 170 -16.37 8.35 -11.13
CA LEU A 170 -16.53 9.56 -10.31
C LEU A 170 -15.98 10.79 -11.02
N PHE A 171 -14.81 10.68 -11.66
CA PHE A 171 -14.22 11.78 -12.42
C PHE A 171 -15.10 12.20 -13.60
N ALA A 172 -15.70 11.23 -14.31
CA ALA A 172 -16.64 11.49 -15.40
C ALA A 172 -17.94 12.16 -14.93
N ALA A 173 -18.42 11.84 -13.73
CA ALA A 173 -19.58 12.49 -13.12
C ALA A 173 -19.25 13.91 -12.60
N GLY A 174 -17.99 14.16 -12.22
CA GLY A 174 -17.50 15.48 -11.86
C GLY A 174 -16.07 15.45 -11.35
N HIS A 175 -15.25 16.37 -11.83
CA HIS A 175 -13.80 16.40 -11.55
C HIS A 175 -13.46 16.45 -10.04
N ILE A 176 -14.36 17.00 -9.21
CA ILE A 176 -14.17 17.12 -7.76
C ILE A 176 -14.52 15.85 -6.97
N LEU A 177 -15.38 14.99 -7.52
CA LEU A 177 -15.96 13.85 -6.80
C LEU A 177 -14.93 12.80 -6.35
N PRO A 178 -13.91 12.43 -7.16
CA PRO A 178 -12.86 11.51 -6.72
C PRO A 178 -12.14 12.00 -5.46
N PHE A 179 -11.85 13.30 -5.38
CA PHE A 179 -11.12 13.90 -4.27
C PHE A 179 -11.98 14.01 -3.01
N VAL A 180 -13.28 14.28 -3.14
CA VAL A 180 -14.22 14.24 -2.02
C VAL A 180 -14.36 12.82 -1.46
N ALA A 181 -14.49 11.82 -2.35
CA ALA A 181 -14.61 10.43 -1.93
C ALA A 181 -13.37 9.95 -1.15
N ASP A 182 -12.17 10.32 -1.61
CA ASP A 182 -10.93 9.95 -0.93
C ASP A 182 -10.71 10.74 0.37
N LEU A 183 -11.06 12.04 0.39
CA LEU A 183 -11.08 12.85 1.61
C LEU A 183 -11.91 12.17 2.72
N LEU A 184 -13.14 11.76 2.39
CA LEU A 184 -14.00 11.06 3.33
C LEU A 184 -13.38 9.73 3.77
N SER A 185 -12.71 9.03 2.85
CA SER A 185 -12.01 7.79 3.14
C SER A 185 -10.87 7.96 4.15
N TYR A 186 -10.05 9.01 4.02
CA TYR A 186 -9.01 9.34 5.01
C TYR A 186 -9.60 9.76 6.35
N VAL A 187 -10.67 10.54 6.37
CA VAL A 187 -11.35 10.92 7.62
C VAL A 187 -11.87 9.68 8.34
N LEU A 188 -12.50 8.76 7.61
CA LEU A 188 -12.99 7.49 8.17
C LEU A 188 -11.83 6.61 8.68
N GLY A 189 -10.73 6.51 7.94
CA GLY A 189 -9.51 5.81 8.36
C GLY A 189 -8.92 6.39 9.64
N PHE A 190 -8.79 7.73 9.70
CA PHE A 190 -8.32 8.46 10.87
C PHE A 190 -9.21 8.21 12.09
N LEU A 191 -10.54 8.32 11.94
CA LEU A 191 -11.50 8.07 13.01
C LEU A 191 -11.44 6.62 13.50
N ALA A 192 -11.35 5.63 12.59
CA ALA A 192 -11.19 4.23 12.96
C ALA A 192 -9.90 4.01 13.77
N MET A 193 -8.80 4.66 13.36
CA MET A 193 -7.51 4.57 14.03
C MET A 193 -7.51 5.20 15.44
N LEU A 194 -8.35 6.21 15.70
CA LEU A 194 -8.52 6.76 17.05
C LEU A 194 -9.01 5.72 18.05
N PHE A 195 -9.84 4.76 17.60
CA PHE A 195 -10.38 3.70 18.46
C PHE A 195 -9.45 2.48 18.59
N VAL A 196 -8.35 2.42 17.83
CA VAL A 196 -7.32 1.39 17.99
C VAL A 196 -6.50 1.68 19.25
N ARG A 197 -6.19 0.62 20.02
CA ARG A 197 -5.47 0.73 21.30
C ARG A 197 -4.11 1.44 21.15
N PRO A 198 -3.74 2.34 22.07
CA PRO A 198 -2.40 2.93 22.13
C PRO A 198 -1.29 1.91 22.44
N GLY A 199 -0.05 2.28 22.15
CA GLY A 199 1.13 1.51 22.56
C GLY A 199 1.56 0.42 21.57
N LEU A 200 1.52 0.71 20.27
CA LEU A 200 2.03 -0.18 19.21
C LEU A 200 3.57 -0.15 19.11
N GLN A 201 4.26 0.19 20.20
CA GLN A 201 5.72 0.34 20.26
C GLN A 201 6.28 -0.55 21.36
N ASN A 202 7.41 -1.21 21.09
CA ASN A 202 8.13 -1.97 22.10
C ASN A 202 8.95 -1.03 23.00
N ARG A 203 9.04 -1.33 24.31
CA ARG A 203 9.88 -0.58 25.26
C ARG A 203 11.36 -0.56 24.86
N SER A 204 11.83 -1.57 24.12
CA SER A 204 13.19 -1.69 23.58
C SER A 204 13.51 -0.72 22.43
N ASP A 205 12.50 -0.09 21.81
CA ASP A 205 12.70 0.90 20.73
C ASP A 205 13.19 2.25 21.27
N VAL A 206 13.04 2.49 22.58
CA VAL A 206 13.44 3.76 23.22
C VAL A 206 14.96 3.91 23.27
N ASP A 207 15.71 2.81 23.38
CA ASP A 207 17.18 2.83 23.41
C ASP A 207 17.82 3.16 22.04
N HIS A 208 17.09 2.92 20.94
CA HIS A 208 17.57 3.23 19.58
C HIS A 208 17.54 4.73 19.25
N ARG A 209 16.89 5.57 20.08
CA ARG A 209 16.83 7.03 19.85
C ARG A 209 18.20 7.73 19.93
N ARG A 210 19.23 7.08 20.48
CA ARG A 210 20.57 7.66 20.67
C ARG A 210 21.52 7.47 19.48
N ARG A 211 21.20 6.63 18.49
CA ARG A 211 22.03 6.42 17.29
C ARG A 211 21.61 7.38 16.15
N GLY A 212 22.53 7.73 15.26
CA GLY A 212 22.22 8.56 14.08
C GLY A 212 21.43 7.79 13.02
N LEU A 213 20.49 8.43 12.32
CA LEU A 213 19.63 7.78 11.30
C LEU A 213 20.44 7.06 10.21
N LEU A 214 21.52 7.69 9.74
CA LEU A 214 22.41 7.10 8.73
C LEU A 214 23.15 5.87 9.27
N ALA A 215 23.46 5.84 10.57
CA ALA A 215 24.11 4.68 11.18
C ALA A 215 23.17 3.47 11.19
N ASP A 216 21.90 3.65 11.58
CA ASP A 216 20.90 2.58 11.57
C ASP A 216 20.63 2.05 10.15
N ILE A 217 20.53 2.95 9.17
CA ILE A 217 20.37 2.57 7.75
C ILE A 217 21.59 1.77 7.29
N SER A 218 22.80 2.22 7.61
CA SER A 218 24.03 1.51 7.24
C SER A 218 24.14 0.15 7.93
N GLU A 219 23.75 0.04 9.21
CA GLU A 219 23.73 -1.21 9.97
C GLU A 219 22.77 -2.22 9.34
N GLY A 220 21.56 -1.79 8.95
CA GLY A 220 20.59 -2.62 8.23
C GLY A 220 21.10 -3.11 6.87
N LEU A 221 21.72 -2.23 6.08
CA LEU A 221 22.29 -2.58 4.77
C LEU A 221 23.47 -3.55 4.91
N VAL A 222 24.36 -3.30 5.87
CA VAL A 222 25.49 -4.18 6.18
C VAL A 222 24.99 -5.54 6.65
N TRP A 223 24.02 -5.59 7.55
CA TRP A 223 23.42 -6.84 8.02
C TRP A 223 22.78 -7.63 6.86
N LEU A 224 22.01 -6.95 6.01
CA LEU A 224 21.38 -7.56 4.83
C LEU A 224 22.44 -8.14 3.90
N TRP A 225 23.56 -7.43 3.69
CA TRP A 225 24.65 -7.89 2.86
C TRP A 225 25.39 -9.09 3.46
N HIS A 226 25.45 -9.24 4.79
CA HIS A 226 26.08 -10.39 5.44
C HIS A 226 25.18 -11.64 5.45
N GLN A 227 23.86 -11.47 5.37
CA GLN A 227 22.91 -12.58 5.40
C GLN A 227 22.63 -13.15 4.00
N ARG A 228 23.17 -14.34 3.71
CA ARG A 228 23.01 -15.02 2.41
C ARG A 228 21.54 -15.19 2.00
N LEU A 229 20.66 -15.51 2.95
CA LEU A 229 19.23 -15.68 2.69
C LEU A 229 18.56 -14.36 2.28
N MET A 230 18.85 -13.26 2.98
CA MET A 230 18.24 -11.96 2.69
C MET A 230 18.69 -11.41 1.33
N ARG A 231 19.99 -11.51 1.01
CA ARG A 231 20.48 -11.16 -0.33
C ARG A 231 19.80 -11.96 -1.43
N ALA A 232 19.66 -13.28 -1.23
CA ALA A 232 18.99 -14.14 -2.19
C ALA A 232 17.52 -13.76 -2.37
N LEU A 233 16.80 -13.47 -1.29
CA LEU A 233 15.41 -13.03 -1.35
C LEU A 233 15.27 -11.69 -2.06
N VAL A 234 16.08 -10.68 -1.72
CA VAL A 234 16.05 -9.36 -2.38
C VAL A 234 16.35 -9.48 -3.87
N ALA A 235 17.40 -10.21 -4.25
CA ALA A 235 17.75 -10.43 -5.64
C ALA A 235 16.64 -11.15 -6.40
N LEU A 236 16.04 -12.16 -5.78
CA LEU A 236 14.94 -12.92 -6.35
C LEU A 236 13.69 -12.04 -6.55
N THR A 237 13.25 -11.33 -5.52
CA THR A 237 12.08 -10.44 -5.62
C THR A 237 12.32 -9.31 -6.60
N GLY A 238 13.53 -8.75 -6.63
CA GLY A 238 13.90 -7.71 -7.59
C GLY A 238 13.88 -8.23 -9.02
N ALA A 239 14.46 -9.40 -9.27
CA ALA A 239 14.45 -10.03 -10.59
C ALA A 239 13.02 -10.36 -11.07
N VAL A 240 12.18 -10.95 -10.20
CA VAL A 240 10.79 -11.26 -10.52
C VAL A 240 10.00 -9.98 -10.84
N ASN A 241 10.11 -8.94 -10.01
CA ASN A 241 9.42 -7.66 -10.27
C ASN A 241 9.89 -7.01 -11.57
N LEU A 242 11.20 -7.07 -11.86
CA LEU A 242 11.77 -6.54 -13.10
C LEU A 242 11.21 -7.27 -14.32
N VAL A 243 11.21 -8.61 -14.30
CA VAL A 243 10.70 -9.45 -15.40
C VAL A 243 9.22 -9.21 -15.62
N LEU A 244 8.39 -9.20 -14.57
CA LEU A 244 6.95 -8.97 -14.68
C LEU A 244 6.64 -7.56 -15.21
N SER A 245 7.37 -6.55 -14.74
CA SER A 245 7.22 -5.17 -15.22
C SER A 245 7.62 -5.05 -16.69
N ALA A 246 8.74 -5.66 -17.09
CA ALA A 246 9.19 -5.68 -18.47
C ALA A 246 8.22 -6.41 -19.39
N LEU A 247 7.70 -7.58 -18.98
CA LEU A 247 6.70 -8.33 -19.75
C LEU A 247 5.42 -7.52 -19.94
N THR A 248 4.96 -6.81 -18.91
CA THR A 248 3.79 -5.93 -19.01
C THR A 248 4.01 -4.84 -20.04
N LEU A 249 5.17 -4.18 -20.01
CA LEU A 249 5.51 -3.12 -20.98
C LEU A 249 5.59 -3.66 -22.41
N VAL A 250 6.29 -4.77 -22.62
CA VAL A 250 6.40 -5.42 -23.95
C VAL A 250 5.01 -5.80 -24.46
N MET A 251 4.15 -6.34 -23.60
CA MET A 251 2.80 -6.76 -23.97
C MET A 251 1.92 -5.57 -24.40
N ILE A 252 2.00 -4.44 -23.69
CA ILE A 252 1.33 -3.18 -24.07
C ILE A 252 1.84 -2.67 -25.43
N VAL A 253 3.16 -2.61 -25.63
CA VAL A 253 3.76 -2.12 -26.89
C VAL A 253 3.36 -3.02 -28.06
N ARG A 254 3.43 -4.35 -27.90
CA ARG A 254 3.02 -5.31 -28.93
C ARG A 254 1.53 -5.22 -29.23
N ALA A 255 0.68 -5.02 -28.23
CA ALA A 255 -0.75 -4.80 -28.44
C ALA A 255 -1.01 -3.53 -29.27
N GLN A 256 -0.27 -2.45 -29.00
CA GLN A 256 -0.35 -1.21 -29.77
C GLN A 256 0.12 -1.38 -31.21
N GLU A 257 1.23 -2.09 -31.45
CA GLU A 257 1.73 -2.41 -32.79
C GLU A 257 0.74 -3.24 -33.61
N LEU A 258 -0.01 -4.13 -32.96
CA LEU A 258 -1.05 -4.97 -33.58
C LEU A 258 -2.39 -4.25 -33.78
N GLY A 259 -2.47 -2.95 -33.45
CA GLY A 259 -3.69 -2.16 -33.60
C GLY A 259 -4.80 -2.51 -32.61
N ALA A 260 -4.46 -3.06 -31.44
CA ALA A 260 -5.44 -3.34 -30.39
C ALA A 260 -6.16 -2.06 -29.96
N SER A 261 -7.44 -2.17 -29.63
CA SER A 261 -8.22 -1.01 -29.20
C SER A 261 -7.65 -0.43 -27.89
N PRO A 262 -7.72 0.90 -27.68
CA PRO A 262 -7.27 1.55 -26.44
C PRO A 262 -7.91 0.97 -25.17
N SER A 263 -9.15 0.49 -25.28
CA SER A 263 -9.85 -0.22 -24.20
C SER A 263 -9.18 -1.55 -23.83
N LEU A 264 -8.69 -2.31 -24.81
CA LEU A 264 -8.06 -3.61 -24.59
C LEU A 264 -6.66 -3.43 -23.99
N ILE A 265 -5.92 -2.42 -24.46
CA ILE A 265 -4.64 -1.99 -23.87
C ILE A 265 -4.84 -1.50 -22.43
N GLY A 266 -5.94 -0.80 -22.13
CA GLY A 266 -6.27 -0.35 -20.77
C GLY A 266 -6.61 -1.49 -19.80
N VAL A 267 -7.16 -2.61 -20.30
CA VAL A 267 -7.50 -3.79 -19.47
C VAL A 267 -6.29 -4.69 -19.22
N MET A 268 -5.27 -4.66 -20.09
CA MET A 268 -4.07 -5.49 -19.96
C MET A 268 -3.33 -5.32 -18.62
N PRO A 269 -3.07 -4.11 -18.11
CA PRO A 269 -2.52 -3.91 -16.76
C PRO A 269 -3.41 -4.37 -15.61
N ALA A 270 -4.71 -4.63 -15.85
CA ALA A 270 -5.65 -5.13 -14.84
C ALA A 270 -5.67 -6.67 -14.75
N LEU A 271 -5.17 -7.38 -15.77
CA LEU A 271 -5.09 -8.85 -15.78
C LEU A 271 -4.34 -9.43 -14.58
N PRO A 272 -3.19 -8.87 -14.12
CA PRO A 272 -2.52 -9.34 -12.92
C PRO A 272 -3.39 -9.27 -11.66
N GLY A 273 -4.29 -8.28 -11.57
CA GLY A 273 -5.23 -8.17 -10.44
C GLY A 273 -6.22 -9.34 -10.40
N GLY A 274 -6.75 -9.73 -11.57
CA GLY A 274 -7.65 -10.88 -11.69
C GLY A 274 -6.97 -12.21 -11.37
N THR A 275 -5.75 -12.43 -11.87
CA THR A 275 -4.98 -13.64 -11.57
C THR A 275 -4.53 -13.70 -10.13
N ALA A 276 -4.22 -12.55 -9.51
CA ALA A 276 -3.88 -12.48 -8.09
C ALA A 276 -5.06 -12.89 -7.18
N ILE A 277 -6.30 -12.54 -7.55
CA ILE A 277 -7.49 -12.98 -6.80
C ILE A 277 -7.68 -14.49 -6.92
N ALA A 278 -7.58 -15.04 -8.13
CA ALA A 278 -7.64 -16.50 -8.34
C ALA A 278 -6.53 -17.22 -7.57
N GLY A 279 -5.31 -16.67 -7.60
CA GLY A 279 -4.17 -17.14 -6.82
C GLY A 279 -4.42 -17.07 -5.30
N ALA A 280 -5.04 -16.00 -4.80
CA ALA A 280 -5.38 -15.86 -3.39
C ALA A 280 -6.41 -16.89 -2.92
N PHE A 281 -7.39 -17.26 -3.75
CA PHE A 281 -8.33 -18.35 -3.44
C PHE A 281 -7.66 -19.73 -3.51
N ALA A 282 -6.73 -19.93 -4.45
CA ALA A 282 -5.99 -21.18 -4.59
C ALA A 282 -4.91 -21.35 -3.51
N ALA A 283 -4.35 -20.26 -2.97
CA ALA A 283 -3.20 -20.29 -2.06
C ALA A 283 -3.45 -21.09 -0.78
N PRO A 284 -4.57 -20.94 -0.04
CA PRO A 284 -4.86 -21.76 1.14
C PRO A 284 -4.93 -23.26 0.82
N TRP A 285 -5.50 -23.62 -0.33
CA TRP A 285 -5.56 -25.01 -0.78
C TRP A 285 -4.17 -25.54 -1.14
N LEU A 286 -3.38 -24.73 -1.86
CA LEU A 286 -2.04 -25.08 -2.29
C LEU A 286 -1.09 -25.22 -1.11
N HIS A 287 -1.16 -24.33 -0.12
CA HIS A 287 -0.36 -24.40 1.12
C HIS A 287 -0.72 -25.58 2.01
N ARG A 288 -1.97 -26.08 1.96
CA ARG A 288 -2.37 -27.30 2.68
C ARG A 288 -1.87 -28.56 2.01
N ARG A 289 -1.61 -28.54 0.69
CA ARG A 289 -1.19 -29.72 -0.10
C ARG A 289 0.30 -29.75 -0.41
N LEU A 290 0.96 -28.60 -0.52
CA LEU A 290 2.34 -28.48 -0.94
C LEU A 290 3.21 -27.85 0.15
N ARG A 291 4.47 -28.30 0.22
CA ARG A 291 5.46 -27.69 1.12
C ARG A 291 5.78 -26.27 0.63
N PRO A 292 6.06 -25.30 1.54
CA PRO A 292 6.40 -23.93 1.16
C PRO A 292 7.52 -23.82 0.12
N ARG A 293 8.56 -24.67 0.21
CA ARG A 293 9.65 -24.72 -0.79
C ARG A 293 9.15 -25.08 -2.20
N THR A 294 8.20 -26.00 -2.32
CA THR A 294 7.63 -26.42 -3.60
C THR A 294 6.78 -25.31 -4.21
N VAL A 295 6.04 -24.58 -3.38
CA VAL A 295 5.25 -23.42 -3.82
C VAL A 295 6.17 -22.32 -4.36
N VAL A 296 7.25 -21.99 -3.62
CA VAL A 296 8.22 -20.96 -4.05
C VAL A 296 8.96 -21.38 -5.33
N ILE A 297 9.40 -22.63 -5.44
CA ILE A 297 10.07 -23.11 -6.65
C ILE A 297 9.10 -23.14 -7.84
N GLY A 298 7.87 -23.61 -7.61
CA GLY A 298 6.84 -23.66 -8.65
C GLY A 298 6.43 -22.27 -9.15
N SER A 299 6.29 -21.29 -8.26
CA SER A 299 5.94 -19.91 -8.64
C SER A 299 7.05 -19.16 -9.39
N LEU A 300 8.30 -19.63 -9.29
CA LEU A 300 9.43 -19.06 -10.04
C LEU A 300 9.62 -19.70 -11.42
N TRP A 301 9.03 -20.88 -11.63
CA TRP A 301 9.08 -21.61 -12.89
C TRP A 301 7.92 -21.28 -13.84
N LEU A 302 6.81 -20.76 -13.31
CA LEU A 302 5.65 -20.24 -14.04
C LEU A 302 5.84 -18.76 -14.39
#